data_AF-A0A0G3XFY4-F1
#
_entry.id   AF-A0A0G3XFY4-F1
#
_cell.length_a   1.000
_cell.length_b   1.000
_cell.length_c   1.000
_cell.angle_alpha   90.00
_cell.angle_beta   90.00
_cell.angle_gamma   90.00
#
_symmetry.space_group_name_H-M   'P 1'
#
loop_
_entity.id
_entity.type
_entity.pdbx_description
1 polymer ?
#
loop_
_entity_poly.entity_id
_entity_poly.type
_entity_poly.pdbx_seq_one_letter_code
_entity_poly.pdbx_strand_id
1 'polypeptide(L)'
;MPDKTAADAMKLATSAWWLWAESGYVIWSRSWMMMTGAPGAQAEAQRMVSEKVKAANDLMWQTMTGSLGSGIGAAQKSVDFYGRKVSANRRRLAKKP
;
A
#
# COMPACT_ATOMS: atom_id res chain seq x y z
N MET A 1 -16.60 7.08 -24.86
CA MET A 1 -17.17 5.76 -24.51
C MET A 1 -17.45 5.75 -23.01
N PRO A 2 -18.67 6.14 -22.58
CA PRO A 2 -19.02 6.29 -21.17
C PRO A 2 -18.91 4.97 -20.37
N ASP A 3 -19.13 3.84 -21.03
CA ASP A 3 -19.11 2.49 -20.45
C ASP A 3 -17.71 2.07 -19.96
N LYS A 4 -16.64 2.52 -20.65
CA LYS A 4 -15.26 2.26 -20.24
C LYS A 4 -14.89 3.01 -18.96
N THR A 5 -15.34 4.25 -18.83
CA THR A 5 -15.09 5.07 -17.64
C THR A 5 -15.75 4.48 -16.40
N ALA A 6 -16.97 3.95 -16.52
CA ALA A 6 -17.65 3.26 -15.42
C ALA A 6 -16.93 1.97 -15.02
N ALA A 7 -16.47 1.16 -15.99
CA ALA A 7 -15.69 -0.04 -15.73
C ALA A 7 -14.35 0.26 -15.03
N ASP A 8 -13.64 1.30 -15.50
CA ASP A 8 -12.38 1.75 -14.88
C ASP A 8 -12.59 2.26 -13.45
N ALA A 9 -13.68 2.98 -13.20
CA ALA A 9 -14.04 3.43 -11.85
C ALA A 9 -14.37 2.24 -10.92
N MET A 10 -15.12 1.24 -11.40
CA MET A 10 -15.41 0.04 -10.60
C MET A 10 -14.14 -0.77 -10.31
N LYS A 11 -13.22 -0.88 -11.28
CA LYS A 11 -11.91 -1.52 -11.06
C LYS A 11 -11.12 -0.77 -9.99
N LEU A 12 -11.04 0.55 -10.09
CA LEU A 12 -10.35 1.38 -9.11
C LEU A 12 -10.95 1.20 -7.72
N ALA A 13 -12.28 1.26 -7.59
CA ALA A 13 -12.97 1.07 -6.32
C ALA A 13 -12.66 -0.31 -5.71
N THR A 14 -12.70 -1.37 -6.52
CA THR A 14 -12.41 -2.74 -6.06
C THR A 14 -10.95 -2.89 -5.63
N SER A 15 -10.00 -2.37 -6.42
CA SER A 15 -8.58 -2.37 -6.07
C SER A 15 -8.30 -1.56 -4.79
N ALA A 16 -8.94 -0.40 -4.64
CA ALA A 16 -8.79 0.44 -3.46
C ALA A 16 -9.38 -0.23 -2.21
N TRP A 17 -10.53 -0.90 -2.34
CA TRP A 17 -11.13 -1.68 -1.26
C TRP A 17 -10.22 -2.81 -0.78
N TRP A 18 -9.62 -3.55 -1.73
CA TRP A 18 -8.67 -4.60 -1.38
C TRP A 18 -7.41 -4.06 -0.71
N LEU A 19 -6.87 -2.95 -1.23
CA LEU A 19 -5.75 -2.24 -0.62
C LEU A 19 -6.08 -1.80 0.81
N TRP A 20 -7.28 -1.27 1.04
CA TRP A 20 -7.74 -0.86 2.36
C TRP A 20 -7.78 -2.05 3.33
N ALA A 21 -8.37 -3.17 2.91
CA ALA A 21 -8.45 -4.39 3.73
C ALA A 21 -7.05 -4.95 4.09
N GLU A 22 -6.15 -5.08 3.11
CA GLU A 22 -4.78 -5.54 3.38
C GLU A 22 -4.00 -4.56 4.28
N SER A 23 -4.23 -3.26 4.12
CA SER A 23 -3.60 -2.23 4.96
C SER A 23 -4.08 -2.35 6.40
N GLY A 24 -5.38 -2.57 6.61
CA GLY A 24 -5.96 -2.83 7.93
C GLY A 24 -5.31 -4.02 8.63
N TYR A 25 -5.14 -5.15 7.93
CA TYR A 25 -4.44 -6.32 8.46
C TYR A 25 -2.99 -6.01 8.86
N VAL A 26 -2.24 -5.29 8.02
CA VAL A 26 -0.84 -4.93 8.29
C VAL A 26 -0.75 -4.01 9.51
N ILE A 27 -1.63 -3.02 9.62
CA ILE A 27 -1.69 -2.11 10.77
C ILE A 27 -1.98 -2.91 12.03
N TRP A 28 -3.03 -3.73 12.02
CA TRP A 28 -3.41 -4.59 13.14
C TRP A 28 -2.26 -5.49 13.60
N SER A 29 -1.65 -6.24 12.67
CA SER A 29 -0.58 -7.19 12.97
C SER A 29 0.63 -6.51 13.64
N ARG A 30 0.95 -5.28 13.21
CA ARG A 30 2.08 -4.54 13.76
C ARG A 30 1.75 -3.90 15.10
N SER A 31 0.53 -3.40 15.27
CA SER A 31 0.04 -2.96 16.58
C SER A 31 0.12 -4.11 17.58
N TRP A 32 -0.34 -5.31 17.20
CA TRP A 32 -0.23 -6.51 18.02
C TRP A 32 1.22 -6.84 18.38
N MET A 33 2.11 -6.91 17.38
CA MET A 33 3.55 -7.17 17.61
C MET A 33 4.20 -6.20 18.61
N MET A 34 3.83 -4.92 18.54
CA MET A 34 4.30 -3.89 19.46
C MET A 34 3.70 -4.07 20.86
N MET A 35 2.40 -4.35 20.95
CA MET A 35 1.69 -4.56 22.23
C MET A 35 2.20 -5.78 22.99
N THR A 36 2.52 -6.88 22.29
CA THR A 36 3.02 -8.11 22.92
C THR A 36 4.52 -8.06 23.23
N GLY A 37 5.21 -6.97 22.85
CA GLY A 37 6.66 -6.84 23.04
C GLY A 37 7.45 -7.89 22.27
N ALA A 38 6.96 -8.35 21.12
CA ALA A 38 7.58 -9.45 20.38
C ALA A 38 9.05 -9.13 20.00
N PRO A 39 9.94 -10.14 19.99
CA PRO A 39 11.33 -9.95 19.58
C PRO A 39 11.44 -9.24 18.21
N GLY A 40 12.18 -8.14 18.18
CA GLY A 40 12.37 -7.35 16.95
C GLY A 40 11.24 -6.35 16.63
N ALA A 41 10.32 -6.06 17.56
CA ALA A 41 9.28 -5.03 17.39
C ALA A 41 9.88 -3.65 17.05
N GLN A 42 10.97 -3.25 17.72
CA GLN A 42 11.65 -1.97 17.45
C GLN A 42 12.25 -1.91 16.04
N ALA A 43 12.88 -2.99 15.59
CA ALA A 43 13.44 -3.09 14.25
C ALA A 43 12.33 -3.06 13.18
N GLU A 44 11.19 -3.70 13.46
CA GLU A 44 10.01 -3.60 12.59
C GLU A 44 9.44 -2.18 12.55
N ALA A 45 9.40 -1.48 13.68
CA ALA A 45 8.92 -0.10 13.75
C ALA A 45 9.79 0.87 12.93
N GLN A 46 11.12 0.75 13.02
CA GLN A 46 12.04 1.53 12.17
C GLN A 46 11.82 1.21 10.69
N ARG A 47 11.71 -0.08 10.34
CA ARG A 47 11.44 -0.51 8.96
C ARG A 47 10.12 0.04 8.42
N MET A 48 9.06 0.06 9.22
CA MET A 48 7.78 0.66 8.81
C MET A 48 7.94 2.09 8.32
N VAL A 49 8.66 2.92 9.08
CA VAL A 49 8.84 4.33 8.77
C VAL A 49 9.66 4.47 7.50
N SER A 50 10.78 3.74 7.38
CA SER A 50 11.61 3.75 6.17
C SER A 50 10.83 3.32 4.93
N GLU A 51 9.98 2.29 5.04
CA GLU A 51 9.14 1.84 3.93
C GLU A 51 8.08 2.88 3.53
N LYS A 52 7.45 3.56 4.50
CA LYS A 52 6.48 4.65 4.23
C LYS A 52 7.14 5.82 3.53
N VAL A 53 8.29 6.28 4.03
CA VAL A 53 9.06 7.39 3.43
C VAL A 53 9.51 7.02 2.02
N LYS A 54 10.05 5.81 1.83
CA LYS A 54 10.46 5.34 0.50
C LYS A 54 9.28 5.28 -0.47
N ALA A 55 8.14 4.73 -0.06
CA ALA A 55 6.96 4.64 -0.91
C ALA A 55 6.41 6.02 -1.28
N ALA A 56 6.41 6.98 -0.35
CA ALA A 56 6.02 8.36 -0.63
C ALA A 56 6.96 9.03 -1.65
N ASN A 57 8.28 8.87 -1.48
CA ASN A 57 9.28 9.41 -2.41
C ASN A 57 9.17 8.77 -3.81
N ASP A 58 9.03 7.44 -3.88
CA ASP A 58 8.84 6.69 -5.12
C ASP A 58 7.59 7.19 -5.88
N LEU A 59 6.49 7.46 -5.16
CA LEU A 59 5.26 7.97 -5.78
C LEU A 59 5.40 9.43 -6.20
N MET A 60 6.00 10.27 -5.36
CA MET A 60 6.27 11.67 -5.70
C MET A 60 7.14 11.78 -6.95
N TRP A 61 8.17 10.94 -7.05
CA TRP A 61 8.99 10.85 -8.26
C TRP A 61 8.17 10.43 -9.48
N GLN A 62 7.25 9.47 -9.34
CA GLN A 62 6.36 9.08 -10.43
C GLN A 62 5.42 10.23 -10.86
N THR A 63 4.97 11.06 -9.91
CA THR A 63 4.21 12.28 -10.19
C THR A 63 5.07 13.30 -10.94
N MET A 64 6.26 13.62 -10.43
CA MET A 64 7.15 14.62 -11.03
C MET A 64 7.62 14.25 -12.43
N THR A 65 7.85 12.96 -12.69
CA THR A 65 8.23 12.44 -14.02
C THR A 65 7.05 12.25 -14.97
N GLY A 66 5.81 12.46 -14.49
CA GLY A 66 4.59 12.23 -15.27
C GLY A 66 4.25 10.75 -15.51
N SER A 67 4.99 9.81 -14.93
CA SER A 67 4.78 8.36 -15.15
C SER A 67 3.46 7.82 -14.58
N LEU A 68 2.85 8.52 -13.62
CA LEU A 68 1.47 8.24 -13.17
C LEU A 68 0.42 8.58 -14.24
N GLY A 69 0.67 9.55 -15.11
CA GLY A 69 -0.36 10.08 -16.02
C GLY A 69 -1.39 10.95 -15.27
N SER A 70 -2.64 10.95 -15.74
CA SER A 70 -3.72 11.79 -15.18
C SER A 70 -5.04 11.02 -15.00
N GLY A 71 -5.98 11.63 -14.26
CA GLY A 71 -7.33 11.11 -14.06
C GLY A 71 -7.39 9.75 -13.35
N ILE A 72 -8.39 8.93 -13.70
CA ILE A 72 -8.64 7.61 -13.09
C ILE A 72 -7.45 6.65 -13.29
N GLY A 73 -6.75 6.74 -14.42
CA GLY A 73 -5.57 5.90 -14.68
C GLY A 73 -4.41 6.18 -13.70
N ALA A 74 -4.18 7.44 -13.35
CA ALA A 74 -3.19 7.83 -12.33
C ALA A 74 -3.57 7.34 -10.93
N ALA A 75 -4.86 7.41 -10.59
CA ALA A 75 -5.37 6.86 -9.34
C ALA A 75 -5.17 5.33 -9.28
N GLN A 76 -5.49 4.60 -10.35
CA GLN A 76 -5.28 3.15 -10.41
C GLN A 76 -3.80 2.78 -10.24
N LYS A 77 -2.89 3.46 -10.96
CA LYS A 77 -1.44 3.22 -10.83
C LYS A 77 -0.95 3.48 -9.40
N SER A 78 -1.48 4.50 -8.74
CA SER A 78 -1.16 4.81 -7.34
C SER A 78 -1.63 3.69 -6.41
N VAL A 79 -2.87 3.21 -6.59
CA VAL A 79 -3.43 2.09 -5.81
C VAL A 79 -2.62 0.81 -6.04
N ASP A 80 -2.29 0.48 -7.29
CA ASP A 80 -1.50 -0.70 -7.63
C ASP A 80 -0.08 -0.62 -7.04
N PHE A 81 0.52 0.57 -7.07
CA PHE A 81 1.83 0.83 -6.47
C PHE A 81 1.82 0.56 -4.96
N TYR A 82 0.88 1.16 -4.22
CA TYR A 82 0.76 0.91 -2.79
C TYR A 82 0.35 -0.53 -2.48
N GLY A 83 -0.54 -1.12 -3.27
CA GLY A 83 -0.95 -2.53 -3.16
C GLY A 83 0.24 -3.48 -3.14
N ARG A 84 1.16 -3.34 -4.10
CA ARG A 84 2.38 -4.18 -4.14
C ARG A 84 3.21 -4.04 -2.86
N LYS A 85 3.35 -2.82 -2.31
CA LYS A 85 4.11 -2.58 -1.08
C LYS A 85 3.39 -3.18 0.13
N VAL A 86 2.08 -3.01 0.26
CA VAL A 86 1.26 -3.56 1.36
C VAL A 86 1.21 -5.09 1.33
N SER A 87 1.04 -5.70 0.16
CA SER A 87 1.07 -7.15 0.02
C SER A 87 2.43 -7.74 0.42
N ALA A 88 3.54 -7.08 0.05
CA ALA A 88 4.88 -7.48 0.48
C ALA A 88 5.04 -7.39 2.01
N ASN A 89 4.48 -6.35 2.63
CA ASN A 89 4.44 -6.19 4.08
C ASN A 89 3.65 -7.33 4.75
N ARG A 90 2.43 -7.60 4.27
CA ARG A 90 1.56 -8.67 4.77
C ARG A 90 2.27 -10.03 4.72
N ARG A 91 2.86 -10.38 3.58
CA ARG A 91 3.59 -11.64 3.38
C ARG A 91 4.76 -11.80 4.35
N ARG A 92 5.45 -10.70 4.69
CA ARG A 92 6.57 -10.72 5.63
C ARG A 92 6.10 -10.85 7.07
N LEU A 93 5.04 -10.13 7.46
CA LEU A 93 4.46 -10.22 8.79
C LEU A 93 3.90 -11.61 9.06
N ALA A 94 3.25 -12.23 8.06
CA ALA A 94 2.77 -13.61 8.15
C ALA A 94 3.89 -14.65 8.34
N LYS A 95 5.16 -14.30 8.09
CA LYS A 95 6.33 -15.17 8.30
C LYS A 95 7.04 -14.91 9.62
N LYS A 96 6.68 -13.84 10.35
CA LYS A 96 7.27 -13.57 11.66
C LYS A 96 6.50 -14.38 12.71
N PRO A 97 7.20 -15.14 13.57
CA PRO A 97 6.59 -15.91 14.65
C PRO A 97 5.98 -15.00 15.72
#